data_AF-A0A919CK20-F1
#
_entry.id   AF-A0A919CK20-F1
#
_cell.length_a   1.000
_cell.length_b   1.000
_cell.length_c   1.000
_cell.angle_alpha   90.00
_cell.angle_beta   90.00
_cell.angle_gamma   90.00
#
_symmetry.space_group_name_H-M   'P 1'
#
loop_
_entity.id
_entity.type
_entity.pdbx_description
1 polymer ?
#
loop_
_entity_poly.entity_id
_entity_poly.type
_entity_poly.pdbx_seq_one_letter_code
_entity_poly.pdbx_strand_id
1 'polypeptide(L)'
;MSNRSPEPLPAGTLHERYVLGRRVRSDASGTGYTAHDLHTERTVMVTVLHPRLEEDEGAVAAFLERAEALSTVSGPGLADVLGHGRDGDHVYSVTEFAPGETLTDVLHRPDQYLRYSPATALSVVADVLQGLAAMHRADLLHGAISTDRIVLDDNGRVRLTGFPLFFDTETGQEPDARSDVHDMGAVLYTLMTGSEPEDDTRPLRPSAAVPEIPPDLDMLVFNATEPDPRHRPRDAGQYLAMVDQVLRNLPEGHGDREAEDTRPIPVVAPPEGQEGERAGAVPFRKRVPVLVAAGVLVLALFAGGWVLVGGSGTELPDLAGSDPDEAEAELAALDLDLEVGLDEAYSNDIDPGGVAGTTPGPGTEVVEGDEVVLHVSEGPQHVDVPDVVGGSEDDARTALQEAGLGEIDVVREDSGDHDPGTVLATEPEAGQEADREDAVTVTVSEGIIVPDLAGMPQGEAGDTLDELNLGAEVVHGHHDTVPAGEVIGQTPEPGSVLQDEDTVTVTVSAGPEEEEPEGPEDDAASGDDGGQDEDGQDDGGGSECGGVAAWGPEATYSSGDRVHFQGSIYEAQGEIRAIPPIVADQWDVWEEVGSC
;
A
#
# COMPACT_ATOMS: atom_id res chain seq x y z
N MET A 1 -11.16 -3.19 41.87
CA MET A 1 -10.39 -4.26 42.57
C MET A 1 -8.90 -4.05 42.32
N SER A 2 -8.00 -4.92 42.82
CA SER A 2 -6.56 -4.81 42.58
C SER A 2 -6.22 -4.88 41.10
N ASN A 3 -5.62 -3.82 40.56
CA ASN A 3 -4.93 -3.84 39.27
C ASN A 3 -3.72 -4.78 39.39
N ARG A 4 -3.81 -5.98 38.79
CA ARG A 4 -2.62 -6.79 38.50
C ARG A 4 -2.08 -6.30 37.15
N SER A 5 -0.81 -5.89 37.12
CA SER A 5 -0.03 -5.92 35.88
C SER A 5 -0.16 -7.32 35.25
N PRO A 6 -0.21 -7.45 33.91
CA PRO A 6 -0.29 -8.76 33.27
C PRO A 6 0.86 -9.64 33.77
N GLU A 7 0.49 -10.76 34.39
CA GLU A 7 1.43 -11.69 35.00
C GLU A 7 2.30 -12.28 33.88
N PRO A 8 3.63 -12.33 34.03
CA PRO A 8 4.49 -12.84 32.96
C PRO A 8 4.13 -14.30 32.68
N LEU A 9 3.66 -14.59 31.47
CA LEU A 9 3.44 -15.97 31.01
C LEU A 9 4.70 -16.80 31.28
N PRO A 10 4.54 -18.08 31.70
CA PRO A 10 5.61 -18.82 32.33
C PRO A 10 6.81 -19.00 31.42
N ALA A 11 8.01 -19.08 32.02
CA ALA A 11 9.19 -19.64 31.38
C ALA A 11 8.99 -21.16 31.20
N GLY A 12 8.16 -21.51 30.22
CA GLY A 12 7.52 -22.82 30.08
C GLY A 12 7.29 -23.21 28.63
N THR A 13 6.77 -24.43 28.47
CA THR A 13 6.58 -25.08 27.16
C THR A 13 5.10 -25.28 26.92
N LEU A 14 4.55 -24.69 25.86
CA LEU A 14 3.16 -24.95 25.46
C LEU A 14 3.06 -26.32 24.77
N HIS A 15 2.08 -27.10 25.20
CA HIS A 15 1.73 -28.44 24.69
C HIS A 15 2.91 -29.43 24.69
N GLU A 16 3.82 -29.29 25.66
CA GLU A 16 5.12 -30.00 25.73
C GLU A 16 5.98 -29.90 24.45
N ARG A 17 5.66 -28.96 23.55
CA ARG A 17 6.25 -28.81 22.20
C ARG A 17 6.94 -27.48 21.96
N TYR A 18 6.33 -26.36 22.34
CA TYR A 18 6.82 -25.02 21.99
C TYR A 18 7.44 -24.33 23.21
N VAL A 19 8.77 -24.25 23.27
CA VAL A 19 9.48 -23.56 24.36
C VAL A 19 9.46 -22.06 24.10
N LEU A 20 8.71 -21.30 24.90
CA LEU A 20 8.57 -19.85 24.70
C LEU A 20 9.86 -19.10 25.05
N GLY A 21 10.22 -18.13 24.21
CA GLY A 21 11.41 -17.28 24.31
C GLY A 21 11.06 -15.80 24.50
N ARG A 22 11.62 -14.91 23.67
CA ARG A 22 11.35 -13.47 23.76
C ARG A 22 9.94 -13.14 23.27
N ARG A 23 9.25 -12.21 23.94
CA ARG A 23 8.10 -11.49 23.38
C ARG A 23 8.58 -10.65 22.19
N VAL A 24 7.75 -10.55 21.15
CA VAL A 24 8.02 -9.77 19.93
C VAL A 24 6.97 -8.68 19.74
N ARG A 25 5.69 -9.06 19.60
CA ARG A 25 4.55 -8.13 19.43
C ARG A 25 3.52 -8.36 20.54
N SER A 26 2.65 -7.37 20.74
CA SER A 26 1.29 -7.61 21.25
C SER A 26 0.34 -6.70 20.50
N ASP A 27 -0.86 -7.20 20.21
CA ASP A 27 -1.95 -6.51 19.53
C ASP A 27 -3.26 -6.79 20.29
N ALA A 28 -4.42 -6.49 19.68
CA ALA A 28 -5.73 -6.76 20.29
C ALA A 28 -6.05 -8.27 20.39
N SER A 29 -5.54 -9.11 19.49
CA SER A 29 -5.75 -10.56 19.52
C SER A 29 -4.91 -11.22 20.62
N GLY A 30 -3.64 -10.86 20.76
CA GLY A 30 -2.75 -11.58 21.67
C GLY A 30 -1.36 -10.98 21.87
N THR A 31 -0.47 -11.81 22.41
CA THR A 31 0.96 -11.54 22.54
C THR A 31 1.76 -12.57 21.74
N GLY A 32 2.59 -12.09 20.82
CA GLY A 32 3.47 -12.91 19.98
C GLY A 32 4.83 -13.13 20.64
N TYR A 33 5.30 -14.37 20.65
CA TYR A 33 6.59 -14.81 21.21
C TYR A 33 7.38 -15.60 20.16
N THR A 34 8.71 -15.43 20.12
CA THR A 34 9.56 -16.46 19.51
C THR A 34 9.45 -17.73 20.35
N ALA A 35 9.33 -18.89 19.73
CA ALA A 35 9.43 -20.18 20.41
C ALA A 35 10.33 -21.15 19.64
N HIS A 36 10.89 -22.13 20.33
CA HIS A 36 11.55 -23.27 19.70
C HIS A 36 10.59 -24.47 19.68
N ASP A 37 10.31 -24.99 18.49
CA ASP A 37 9.47 -26.18 18.29
C ASP A 37 10.32 -27.46 18.41
N LEU A 38 10.14 -28.17 19.53
CA LEU A 38 10.85 -29.40 19.86
C LEU A 38 10.58 -30.58 18.90
N HIS A 39 9.62 -30.47 17.97
CA HIS A 39 9.34 -31.52 16.98
C HIS A 39 9.96 -31.24 15.60
N THR A 40 10.17 -29.97 15.24
CA THR A 40 10.80 -29.59 13.96
C THR A 40 12.22 -29.05 14.13
N GLU A 41 12.65 -28.82 15.38
CA GLU A 41 13.92 -28.19 15.78
C GLU A 41 14.11 -26.78 15.18
N ARG A 42 13.00 -26.11 14.82
CA ARG A 42 12.97 -24.76 14.23
C ARG A 42 12.53 -23.70 15.25
N THR A 43 12.96 -22.46 15.00
CA THR A 43 12.31 -21.28 15.59
C THR A 43 11.00 -21.01 14.87
N VAL A 44 9.94 -20.74 15.64
CA VAL A 44 8.60 -20.37 15.17
C VAL A 44 8.11 -19.15 15.94
N MET A 45 7.11 -18.45 15.43
CA MET A 45 6.37 -17.46 16.20
C MET A 45 5.15 -18.15 16.82
N VAL A 46 4.86 -17.89 18.09
CA VAL A 46 3.66 -18.37 18.80
C VAL A 46 2.90 -17.18 19.34
N THR A 47 1.69 -16.95 18.85
CA THR A 47 0.79 -15.91 19.36
C THR A 47 -0.17 -16.54 20.36
N VAL A 48 -0.10 -16.10 21.61
CA VAL A 48 -1.01 -16.54 22.69
C VAL A 48 -2.12 -15.51 22.85
N LEU A 49 -3.37 -15.97 22.86
CA LEU A 49 -4.57 -15.17 23.10
C LEU A 49 -4.46 -14.42 24.43
N HIS A 50 -5.01 -13.20 24.52
CA HIS A 50 -5.02 -12.47 25.80
C HIS A 50 -5.93 -13.16 26.84
N PRO A 51 -5.53 -13.26 28.13
CA PRO A 51 -6.37 -13.86 29.17
C PRO A 51 -7.75 -13.21 29.41
N ARG A 52 -7.99 -12.01 28.88
CA ARG A 52 -9.33 -11.39 28.87
C ARG A 52 -10.30 -12.05 27.87
N LEU A 53 -9.74 -12.65 26.81
CA LEU A 53 -10.46 -13.34 25.73
C LEU A 53 -10.48 -14.86 25.95
N GLU A 54 -9.56 -15.43 26.75
CA GLU A 54 -9.57 -16.84 27.15
C GLU A 54 -10.85 -17.26 27.92
N GLU A 55 -11.52 -16.31 28.59
CA GLU A 55 -12.80 -16.51 29.29
C GLU A 55 -14.04 -16.46 28.37
N ASP A 56 -13.91 -15.98 27.12
CA ASP A 56 -15.00 -15.87 26.15
C ASP A 56 -14.96 -17.02 25.13
N GLU A 57 -15.91 -17.96 25.22
CA GLU A 57 -16.00 -19.12 24.32
C GLU A 57 -16.18 -18.72 22.84
N GLY A 58 -16.77 -17.54 22.55
CA GLY A 58 -16.93 -17.01 21.20
C GLY A 58 -15.63 -16.42 20.66
N ALA A 59 -14.90 -15.62 21.44
CA ALA A 59 -13.59 -15.10 21.05
C ALA A 59 -12.57 -16.23 20.83
N VAL A 60 -12.59 -17.25 21.71
CA VAL A 60 -11.77 -18.47 21.55
C VAL A 60 -12.13 -19.24 20.28
N ALA A 61 -13.42 -19.37 19.95
CA ALA A 61 -13.84 -20.03 18.72
C ALA A 61 -13.38 -19.26 17.47
N ALA A 62 -13.64 -17.95 17.41
CA ALA A 62 -13.24 -17.10 16.29
C ALA A 62 -11.72 -17.13 16.04
N PHE A 63 -10.91 -17.05 17.12
CA PHE A 63 -9.45 -17.15 17.04
C PHE A 63 -8.98 -18.47 16.42
N LEU A 64 -9.58 -19.60 16.83
CA LEU A 64 -9.20 -20.94 16.35
C LEU A 64 -9.69 -21.19 14.91
N GLU A 65 -10.92 -20.79 14.58
CA GLU A 65 -11.46 -20.91 13.22
C GLU A 65 -10.67 -20.05 12.22
N ARG A 66 -10.28 -18.83 12.60
CA ARG A 66 -9.43 -17.97 11.77
C ARG A 66 -8.00 -18.49 11.64
N ALA A 67 -7.42 -19.06 12.70
CA ALA A 67 -6.09 -19.68 12.65
C ALA A 67 -6.06 -20.96 11.78
N GLU A 68 -7.13 -21.77 11.79
CA GLU A 68 -7.30 -22.89 10.85
C GLU A 68 -7.40 -22.38 9.41
N ALA A 69 -8.27 -21.40 9.15
CA ALA A 69 -8.48 -20.89 7.80
C ALA A 69 -7.19 -20.31 7.18
N LEU A 70 -6.43 -19.51 7.94
CA LEU A 70 -5.14 -18.97 7.48
C LEU A 70 -4.09 -20.06 7.22
N SER A 71 -4.14 -21.22 7.88
CA SER A 71 -3.24 -22.36 7.60
C SER A 71 -3.47 -23.03 6.24
N THR A 72 -4.56 -22.69 5.54
CA THR A 72 -4.83 -23.18 4.18
C THR A 72 -4.14 -22.38 3.08
N VAL A 73 -3.55 -21.22 3.41
CA VAL A 73 -2.90 -20.32 2.44
C VAL A 73 -1.40 -20.24 2.71
N SER A 74 -0.63 -20.47 1.64
CA SER A 74 0.82 -20.27 1.58
C SER A 74 1.18 -19.51 0.30
N GLY A 75 2.21 -18.67 0.36
CA GLY A 75 2.69 -17.91 -0.80
C GLY A 75 3.99 -17.15 -0.54
N PRO A 76 4.68 -16.69 -1.59
CA PRO A 76 5.74 -15.70 -1.44
C PRO A 76 5.18 -14.45 -0.72
N GLY A 77 6.03 -13.76 0.04
CA GLY A 77 5.63 -12.57 0.79
C GLY A 77 4.84 -12.81 2.08
N LEU A 78 4.37 -14.02 2.39
CA LEU A 78 3.69 -14.35 3.66
C LEU A 78 4.58 -15.20 4.57
N ALA A 79 4.42 -15.10 5.90
CA ALA A 79 4.82 -16.16 6.82
C ALA A 79 3.71 -17.21 6.95
N ASP A 80 4.02 -18.49 6.76
CA ASP A 80 3.00 -19.57 6.81
C ASP A 80 2.42 -19.75 8.21
N VAL A 81 1.11 -20.02 8.32
CA VAL A 81 0.49 -20.45 9.59
C VAL A 81 0.67 -21.96 9.74
N LEU A 82 1.53 -22.35 10.67
CA LEU A 82 2.00 -23.73 10.88
C LEU A 82 1.07 -24.56 11.77
N GLY A 83 0.05 -23.95 12.37
CA GLY A 83 -1.01 -24.59 13.13
C GLY A 83 -1.52 -23.74 14.29
N HIS A 84 -2.38 -24.33 15.11
CA HIS A 84 -2.96 -23.70 16.30
C HIS A 84 -3.22 -24.74 17.41
N GLY A 85 -3.67 -24.30 18.58
CA GLY A 85 -4.08 -25.23 19.64
C GLY A 85 -4.57 -24.57 20.92
N ARG A 86 -4.85 -25.41 21.91
CA ARG A 86 -5.12 -25.03 23.30
C ARG A 86 -4.31 -25.93 24.23
N ASP A 87 -3.71 -25.33 25.25
CA ASP A 87 -2.99 -26.03 26.31
C ASP A 87 -3.40 -25.49 27.69
N GLY A 88 -4.19 -26.29 28.41
CA GLY A 88 -4.91 -25.84 29.59
C GLY A 88 -5.88 -24.69 29.26
N ASP A 89 -5.67 -23.55 29.90
CA ASP A 89 -6.46 -22.34 29.65
C ASP A 89 -5.96 -21.56 28.43
N HIS A 90 -4.69 -21.72 28.04
CA HIS A 90 -4.06 -20.95 26.98
C HIS A 90 -4.45 -21.39 25.57
N VAL A 91 -4.88 -20.44 24.76
CA VAL A 91 -5.21 -20.63 23.34
C VAL A 91 -4.14 -19.94 22.50
N TYR A 92 -3.63 -20.62 21.46
CA TYR A 92 -2.48 -20.13 20.70
C TYR A 92 -2.53 -20.51 19.21
N SER A 93 -1.85 -19.70 18.40
CA SER A 93 -1.50 -20.01 17.01
C SER A 93 0.01 -20.06 16.84
N VAL A 94 0.47 -20.69 15.76
CA VAL A 94 1.90 -20.89 15.45
C VAL A 94 2.12 -20.50 13.99
N THR A 95 3.09 -19.62 13.73
CA THR A 95 3.45 -19.18 12.38
C THR A 95 4.95 -19.29 12.14
N GLU A 96 5.38 -19.26 10.89
CA GLU A 96 6.80 -19.20 10.55
C GLU A 96 7.47 -17.98 11.19
N PHE A 97 8.62 -18.18 11.83
CA PHE A 97 9.44 -17.06 12.30
C PHE A 97 10.29 -16.55 11.13
N ALA A 98 9.96 -15.36 10.62
CA ALA A 98 10.84 -14.64 9.71
C ALA A 98 12.05 -14.07 10.49
N PRO A 99 13.30 -14.49 10.20
CA PRO A 99 14.48 -13.83 10.74
C PRO A 99 14.72 -12.51 9.99
N GLY A 100 15.07 -11.45 10.70
CA GLY A 100 15.30 -10.13 10.10
C GLY A 100 14.95 -8.99 11.04
N GLU A 101 14.91 -7.78 10.48
CA GLU A 101 14.36 -6.56 11.10
C GLU A 101 12.99 -6.24 10.48
N THR A 102 12.11 -5.56 11.21
CA THR A 102 10.85 -5.05 10.63
C THR A 102 11.13 -3.81 9.78
N LEU A 103 10.25 -3.47 8.83
CA LEU A 103 10.43 -2.23 8.06
C LEU A 103 10.37 -1.00 8.99
N THR A 104 9.62 -1.03 10.11
CA THR A 104 9.69 0.03 11.14
C THR A 104 11.08 0.13 11.76
N ASP A 105 11.69 -0.98 12.18
CA ASP A 105 13.04 -1.00 12.78
C ASP A 105 14.10 -0.47 11.80
N VAL A 106 13.94 -0.75 10.50
CA VAL A 106 14.87 -0.32 9.44
C VAL A 106 14.69 1.16 9.07
N LEU A 107 13.45 1.67 9.02
CA LEU A 107 13.16 3.07 8.68
C LEU A 107 13.45 4.04 9.85
N HIS A 108 13.16 3.63 11.09
CA HIS A 108 13.23 4.48 12.29
C HIS A 108 14.48 4.20 13.16
N ARG A 109 15.64 3.97 12.51
CA ARG A 109 16.88 3.71 13.24
C ARG A 109 17.32 4.94 14.05
N PRO A 110 17.89 4.76 15.27
CA PRO A 110 18.41 5.87 16.04
C PRO A 110 19.38 6.75 15.23
N ASP A 111 19.17 8.07 15.35
CA ASP A 111 19.90 9.15 14.66
C ASP A 111 19.80 9.14 13.12
N GLN A 112 18.93 8.32 12.50
CA GLN A 112 18.79 8.20 11.03
C GLN A 112 17.33 8.01 10.59
N TYR A 113 16.74 9.04 9.97
CA TYR A 113 15.55 8.87 9.15
C TYR A 113 15.94 8.23 7.81
N LEU A 114 15.30 7.11 7.49
CA LEU A 114 15.65 6.26 6.35
C LEU A 114 14.41 6.06 5.46
N ARG A 115 14.61 6.03 4.14
CA ARG A 115 13.60 5.75 3.11
C ARG A 115 14.18 4.80 2.06
N TYR A 116 13.37 4.23 1.18
CA TYR A 116 13.84 3.40 0.07
C TYR A 116 13.82 4.18 -1.26
N SER A 117 14.58 3.69 -2.25
CA SER A 117 14.36 4.12 -3.63
C SER A 117 12.97 3.67 -4.12
N PRO A 118 12.37 4.33 -5.12
CA PRO A 118 11.11 3.88 -5.71
C PRO A 118 11.10 2.42 -6.16
N ALA A 119 12.17 1.95 -6.80
CA ALA A 119 12.28 0.56 -7.27
C ALA A 119 12.32 -0.44 -6.10
N THR A 120 13.07 -0.13 -5.03
CA THR A 120 13.14 -1.00 -3.84
C THR A 120 11.84 -0.97 -3.04
N ALA A 121 11.19 0.19 -2.89
CA ALA A 121 9.89 0.32 -2.23
C ALA A 121 8.79 -0.45 -2.97
N LEU A 122 8.63 -0.23 -4.28
CA LEU A 122 7.63 -0.90 -5.10
C LEU A 122 7.84 -2.42 -5.15
N SER A 123 9.08 -2.89 -5.26
CA SER A 123 9.35 -4.33 -5.27
C SER A 123 9.07 -4.97 -3.91
N VAL A 124 9.37 -4.31 -2.78
CA VAL A 124 9.02 -4.82 -1.44
C VAL A 124 7.50 -4.96 -1.30
N VAL A 125 6.74 -3.98 -1.81
CA VAL A 125 5.28 -4.03 -1.86
C VAL A 125 4.77 -5.11 -2.82
N ALA A 126 5.40 -5.32 -3.99
CA ALA A 126 5.05 -6.38 -4.92
C ALA A 126 5.22 -7.80 -4.32
N ASP A 127 6.26 -8.04 -3.51
CA ASP A 127 6.43 -9.32 -2.82
C ASP A 127 5.31 -9.59 -1.81
N VAL A 128 4.94 -8.58 -0.99
CA VAL A 128 3.81 -8.70 -0.05
C VAL A 128 2.48 -8.89 -0.78
N LEU A 129 2.27 -8.16 -1.88
CA LEU A 129 1.06 -8.25 -2.69
C LEU A 129 0.88 -9.58 -3.41
N GLN A 130 1.95 -10.28 -3.81
CA GLN A 130 1.84 -11.68 -4.29
C GLN A 130 1.22 -12.60 -3.23
N GLY A 131 1.59 -12.38 -1.96
CA GLY A 131 1.05 -13.06 -0.80
C GLY A 131 -0.41 -12.71 -0.51
N LEU A 132 -0.72 -11.43 -0.40
CA LEU A 132 -2.10 -10.95 -0.17
C LEU A 132 -3.04 -11.37 -1.32
N ALA A 133 -2.57 -11.33 -2.57
CA ALA A 133 -3.32 -11.85 -3.72
C ALA A 133 -3.53 -13.37 -3.67
N ALA A 134 -2.80 -14.13 -2.86
CA ALA A 134 -3.12 -15.53 -2.56
C ALA A 134 -4.19 -15.67 -1.47
N MET A 135 -4.16 -14.83 -0.43
CA MET A 135 -5.19 -14.79 0.61
C MET A 135 -6.55 -14.35 0.05
N HIS A 136 -6.59 -13.25 -0.72
CA HIS A 136 -7.83 -12.70 -1.27
C HIS A 136 -8.51 -13.67 -2.25
N ARG A 137 -7.73 -14.51 -2.97
CA ARG A 137 -8.25 -15.60 -3.83
C ARG A 137 -8.79 -16.81 -3.07
N ALA A 138 -8.59 -16.87 -1.76
CA ALA A 138 -9.15 -17.86 -0.85
C ALA A 138 -10.25 -17.25 0.04
N ASP A 139 -10.77 -16.07 -0.31
CA ASP A 139 -11.72 -15.26 0.48
C ASP A 139 -11.20 -14.95 1.90
N LEU A 140 -9.87 -14.79 2.05
CA LEU A 140 -9.19 -14.47 3.30
C LEU A 140 -8.46 -13.12 3.22
N LEU A 141 -8.44 -12.43 4.35
CA LEU A 141 -7.91 -11.08 4.52
C LEU A 141 -6.89 -11.03 5.66
N HIS A 142 -5.91 -10.14 5.55
CA HIS A 142 -5.01 -9.83 6.66
C HIS A 142 -5.72 -8.92 7.66
N GLY A 143 -6.21 -7.75 7.23
CA GLY A 143 -7.05 -6.83 8.00
C GLY A 143 -6.32 -6.05 9.10
N ALA A 144 -5.04 -5.74 8.87
CA ALA A 144 -4.20 -4.79 9.61
C ALA A 144 -2.75 -4.93 9.09
N ILE A 145 -2.41 -4.32 7.95
CA ILE A 145 -1.05 -4.35 7.39
C ILE A 145 -0.31 -3.09 7.84
N SER A 146 0.97 -3.23 8.18
CA SER A 146 1.76 -2.15 8.77
C SER A 146 3.26 -2.40 8.58
N THR A 147 4.08 -1.34 8.70
CA THR A 147 5.54 -1.44 8.53
C THR A 147 6.19 -2.37 9.57
N ASP A 148 5.61 -2.50 10.77
CA ASP A 148 6.15 -3.37 11.83
C ASP A 148 5.84 -4.85 11.55
N ARG A 149 4.79 -5.13 10.76
CA ARG A 149 4.36 -6.48 10.41
C ARG A 149 5.15 -7.08 9.25
N ILE A 150 5.80 -6.26 8.44
CA ILE A 150 6.62 -6.74 7.33
C ILE A 150 8.08 -6.84 7.78
N VAL A 151 8.65 -8.03 7.66
CA VAL A 151 10.06 -8.34 7.99
C VAL A 151 10.86 -8.44 6.70
N LEU A 152 12.07 -7.88 6.72
CA LEU A 152 13.10 -8.02 5.69
C LEU A 152 14.28 -8.82 6.25
N ASP A 153 14.66 -9.92 5.59
CA ASP A 153 15.82 -10.74 5.99
C ASP A 153 17.13 -10.28 5.34
N ASP A 154 18.27 -10.75 5.87
CA ASP A 154 19.62 -10.45 5.35
C ASP A 154 19.85 -10.90 3.90
N ASN A 155 18.95 -11.73 3.35
CA ASN A 155 18.96 -12.22 1.97
C ASN A 155 18.01 -11.43 1.05
N GLY A 156 17.44 -10.31 1.53
CA GLY A 156 16.51 -9.46 0.80
C GLY A 156 15.09 -10.02 0.67
N ARG A 157 14.72 -11.05 1.45
CA ARG A 157 13.38 -11.66 1.40
C ARG A 157 12.40 -10.89 2.27
N VAL A 158 11.23 -10.63 1.72
CA VAL A 158 10.12 -9.97 2.41
C VAL A 158 9.13 -11.00 2.96
N ARG A 159 8.66 -10.80 4.20
CA ARG A 159 7.62 -11.62 4.85
C ARG A 159 6.65 -10.74 5.64
N LEU A 160 5.37 -10.76 5.27
CA LEU A 160 4.27 -10.24 6.08
C LEU A 160 3.98 -11.23 7.23
N THR A 161 3.84 -10.69 8.45
CA THR A 161 3.72 -11.43 9.71
C THR A 161 2.69 -10.79 10.63
N GLY A 162 2.27 -11.49 11.69
CA GLY A 162 1.43 -10.89 12.73
C GLY A 162 -0.02 -10.66 12.28
N PHE A 163 -0.57 -11.63 11.56
CA PHE A 163 -1.99 -11.74 11.22
C PHE A 163 -2.87 -11.49 12.46
N PRO A 164 -3.84 -10.55 12.40
CA PRO A 164 -4.97 -10.52 13.33
C PRO A 164 -5.67 -11.86 13.35
N LEU A 165 -6.03 -12.35 14.54
CA LEU A 165 -6.76 -13.61 14.73
C LEU A 165 -8.14 -13.38 15.35
N PHE A 166 -8.35 -12.17 15.87
CA PHE A 166 -9.62 -11.59 16.24
C PHE A 166 -9.68 -10.20 15.57
N PHE A 167 -10.80 -9.89 14.90
CA PHE A 167 -11.10 -8.54 14.44
C PHE A 167 -11.98 -7.87 15.48
N ASP A 168 -11.62 -6.67 15.91
CA ASP A 168 -12.46 -5.87 16.78
C ASP A 168 -13.51 -5.15 15.93
N THR A 169 -14.80 -5.40 16.21
CA THR A 169 -15.91 -4.91 15.39
C THR A 169 -16.70 -3.80 16.09
N GLU A 170 -16.11 -3.09 17.06
CA GLU A 170 -16.75 -1.93 17.70
C GLU A 170 -17.11 -0.81 16.72
N THR A 171 -16.40 -0.69 15.59
CA THR A 171 -16.74 0.22 14.47
C THR A 171 -17.89 -0.26 13.58
N GLY A 172 -18.34 -1.52 13.74
CA GLY A 172 -19.41 -2.12 12.93
C GLY A 172 -19.02 -2.49 11.50
N GLN A 173 -17.78 -2.26 11.07
CA GLN A 173 -17.30 -2.54 9.71
C GLN A 173 -16.30 -3.71 9.72
N GLU A 174 -16.67 -4.83 9.09
CA GLU A 174 -15.72 -5.92 8.83
C GLU A 174 -14.66 -5.45 7.81
N PRO A 175 -13.36 -5.77 7.99
CA PRO A 175 -12.34 -5.48 6.99
C PRO A 175 -12.66 -6.13 5.64
N ASP A 176 -12.29 -5.47 4.53
CA ASP A 176 -12.45 -6.02 3.19
C ASP A 176 -11.12 -6.06 2.41
N ALA A 177 -11.17 -6.56 1.18
CA ALA A 177 -9.99 -6.65 0.30
C ALA A 177 -9.42 -5.29 -0.13
N ARG A 178 -10.18 -4.20 0.09
CA ARG A 178 -9.83 -2.80 -0.21
C ARG A 178 -9.29 -2.08 1.03
N SER A 179 -9.55 -2.60 2.25
CA SER A 179 -8.78 -2.29 3.47
C SER A 179 -7.34 -2.77 3.32
N ASP A 180 -7.11 -4.04 2.96
CA ASP A 180 -5.75 -4.59 2.78
C ASP A 180 -4.95 -3.86 1.67
N VAL A 181 -5.62 -3.36 0.63
CA VAL A 181 -5.01 -2.52 -0.41
C VAL A 181 -4.63 -1.13 0.13
N HIS A 182 -5.49 -0.52 0.95
CA HIS A 182 -5.24 0.80 1.55
C HIS A 182 -4.03 0.79 2.48
N ASP A 183 -3.99 -0.16 3.42
CA ASP A 183 -2.86 -0.34 4.32
C ASP A 183 -1.54 -0.55 3.54
N MET A 184 -1.59 -1.29 2.42
CA MET A 184 -0.44 -1.50 1.56
C MET A 184 -0.02 -0.21 0.81
N GLY A 185 -0.98 0.64 0.43
CA GLY A 185 -0.71 1.98 -0.12
C GLY A 185 -0.04 2.92 0.89
N ALA A 186 -0.51 2.92 2.14
CA ALA A 186 0.10 3.67 3.25
C ALA A 186 1.52 3.16 3.59
N VAL A 187 1.76 1.85 3.51
CA VAL A 187 3.11 1.26 3.59
C VAL A 187 3.98 1.69 2.39
N LEU A 188 3.45 1.70 1.16
CA LEU A 188 4.20 2.16 -0.02
C LEU A 188 4.63 3.63 0.12
N TYR A 189 3.72 4.50 0.59
CA TYR A 189 4.04 5.88 0.95
C TYR A 189 5.19 5.94 1.96
N THR A 190 5.03 5.29 3.12
CA THR A 190 6.00 5.32 4.22
C THR A 190 7.38 4.79 3.81
N LEU A 191 7.42 3.78 2.93
CA LEU A 191 8.68 3.27 2.36
C LEU A 191 9.36 4.26 1.42
N MET A 192 8.60 5.02 0.63
CA MET A 192 9.14 6.01 -0.30
C MET A 192 9.57 7.32 0.37
N THR A 193 8.84 7.77 1.41
CA THR A 193 9.07 9.04 2.12
C THR A 193 10.02 8.89 3.30
N GLY A 194 9.95 7.77 4.04
CA GLY A 194 10.59 7.58 5.34
C GLY A 194 9.78 8.15 6.51
N SER A 195 8.49 8.37 6.34
CA SER A 195 7.58 8.90 7.38
C SER A 195 6.18 8.32 7.23
N GLU A 196 5.54 8.01 8.36
CA GLU A 196 4.14 7.58 8.41
C GLU A 196 3.20 8.76 8.02
N PRO A 197 2.02 8.50 7.45
CA PRO A 197 1.08 9.56 7.11
C PRO A 197 0.52 10.27 8.35
N GLU A 198 0.48 11.60 8.32
CA GLU A 198 -0.09 12.43 9.39
C GLU A 198 -1.63 12.55 9.30
N ASP A 199 -2.21 12.18 8.15
CA ASP A 199 -3.62 12.29 7.80
C ASP A 199 -3.97 11.19 6.78
N ASP A 200 -4.94 10.33 7.09
CA ASP A 200 -5.46 9.26 6.23
C ASP A 200 -6.87 9.57 5.68
N THR A 201 -7.43 10.76 5.99
CA THR A 201 -8.74 11.20 5.48
C THR A 201 -8.68 11.67 4.02
N ARG A 202 -7.49 11.72 3.42
CA ARG A 202 -7.23 12.17 2.05
C ARG A 202 -6.21 11.26 1.35
N PRO A 203 -6.29 11.10 0.01
CA PRO A 203 -5.37 10.23 -0.72
C PRO A 203 -3.91 10.73 -0.62
N LEU A 204 -2.98 9.84 -0.29
CA LEU A 204 -1.57 10.17 -0.08
C LEU A 204 -0.80 10.34 -1.39
N ARG A 205 0.14 11.30 -1.42
CA ARG A 205 1.03 11.57 -2.57
C ARG A 205 2.50 11.69 -2.12
N PRO A 206 3.35 10.67 -2.32
CA PRO A 206 4.76 10.72 -1.93
C PRO A 206 5.55 11.92 -2.46
N SER A 207 5.27 12.43 -3.66
CA SER A 207 6.00 13.57 -4.24
C SER A 207 5.79 14.88 -3.45
N ALA A 208 4.64 15.04 -2.79
CA ALA A 208 4.35 16.22 -1.97
C ALA A 208 5.21 16.24 -0.68
N ALA A 209 5.51 15.08 -0.11
CA ALA A 209 6.41 14.94 1.03
C ALA A 209 7.89 14.95 0.63
N VAL A 210 8.22 14.35 -0.53
CA VAL A 210 9.60 14.27 -1.04
C VAL A 210 9.62 14.56 -2.56
N PRO A 211 9.86 15.82 -2.97
CA PRO A 211 9.81 16.27 -4.38
C PRO A 211 10.84 15.65 -5.35
N GLU A 212 11.66 14.71 -4.87
CA GLU A 212 12.61 13.92 -5.66
C GLU A 212 11.96 12.65 -6.24
N ILE A 213 10.75 12.31 -5.77
CA ILE A 213 9.96 11.17 -6.25
C ILE A 213 9.17 11.60 -7.50
N PRO A 214 9.25 10.85 -8.62
CA PRO A 214 8.45 11.14 -9.81
C PRO A 214 6.94 11.14 -9.51
N PRO A 215 6.18 12.19 -9.91
CA PRO A 215 4.73 12.27 -9.69
C PRO A 215 3.93 11.11 -10.30
N ASP A 216 4.44 10.47 -11.36
CA ASP A 216 3.89 9.24 -11.95
C ASP A 216 3.65 8.12 -10.90
N LEU A 217 4.37 8.15 -9.78
CA LEU A 217 4.26 7.20 -8.68
C LEU A 217 3.19 7.57 -7.66
N ASP A 218 2.76 8.84 -7.60
CA ASP A 218 1.69 9.28 -6.72
C ASP A 218 0.40 8.51 -7.04
N MET A 219 0.10 8.27 -8.32
CA MET A 219 -1.10 7.53 -8.74
C MET A 219 -1.17 6.10 -8.18
N LEU A 220 -0.05 5.44 -7.86
CA LEU A 220 -0.10 4.12 -7.20
C LEU A 220 -0.48 4.22 -5.73
N VAL A 221 -0.06 5.28 -5.04
CA VAL A 221 -0.36 5.48 -3.62
C VAL A 221 -1.75 6.10 -3.47
N PHE A 222 -2.04 7.16 -4.23
CA PHE A 222 -3.32 7.85 -4.31
C PHE A 222 -4.47 6.85 -4.51
N ASN A 223 -4.44 6.06 -5.58
CA ASN A 223 -5.50 5.10 -5.88
C ASN A 223 -5.68 4.06 -4.76
N ALA A 224 -4.63 3.65 -4.05
CA ALA A 224 -4.75 2.70 -2.95
C ALA A 224 -5.28 3.34 -1.65
N THR A 225 -4.89 4.58 -1.38
CA THR A 225 -5.20 5.35 -0.16
C THR A 225 -6.43 6.26 -0.29
N GLU A 226 -7.14 6.14 -1.40
CA GLU A 226 -8.38 6.85 -1.72
C GLU A 226 -9.44 6.64 -0.60
N PRO A 227 -9.97 7.70 0.05
CA PRO A 227 -10.88 7.57 1.19
C PRO A 227 -12.12 6.71 0.92
N ASP A 228 -12.75 6.81 -0.26
CA ASP A 228 -13.82 5.90 -0.65
C ASP A 228 -13.25 4.52 -1.05
N PRO A 229 -13.57 3.43 -0.31
CA PRO A 229 -13.06 2.11 -0.65
C PRO A 229 -13.40 1.67 -2.06
N ARG A 230 -14.51 2.14 -2.66
CA ARG A 230 -15.00 1.73 -4.00
C ARG A 230 -14.04 2.10 -5.13
N HIS A 231 -13.37 3.24 -5.01
CA HIS A 231 -12.46 3.79 -6.02
C HIS A 231 -11.06 3.13 -5.97
N ARG A 232 -10.70 2.48 -4.86
CA ARG A 232 -9.46 1.71 -4.72
C ARG A 232 -9.33 0.58 -5.76
N PRO A 233 -8.13 0.04 -5.99
CA PRO A 233 -7.98 -1.30 -6.55
C PRO A 233 -8.84 -2.30 -5.75
N ARG A 234 -9.55 -3.18 -6.46
CA ARG A 234 -10.55 -4.10 -5.88
C ARG A 234 -9.95 -5.05 -4.84
N ASP A 235 -8.73 -5.48 -5.09
CA ASP A 235 -8.02 -6.50 -4.32
C ASP A 235 -6.50 -6.38 -4.57
N ALA A 236 -5.71 -7.07 -3.74
CA ALA A 236 -4.26 -7.11 -3.86
C ALA A 236 -3.76 -7.67 -5.21
N GLY A 237 -4.55 -8.48 -5.93
CA GLY A 237 -4.21 -8.98 -7.26
C GLY A 237 -4.29 -7.90 -8.33
N GLN A 238 -5.32 -7.03 -8.27
CA GLN A 238 -5.39 -5.84 -9.11
C GLN A 238 -4.27 -4.85 -8.78
N TYR A 239 -3.98 -4.62 -7.49
CA TYR A 239 -2.95 -3.67 -7.10
C TYR A 239 -1.53 -4.16 -7.47
N LEU A 240 -1.25 -5.45 -7.33
CA LEU A 240 -0.01 -6.08 -7.82
C LEU A 240 0.21 -5.82 -9.31
N ALA A 241 -0.83 -5.99 -10.14
CA ALA A 241 -0.71 -5.77 -11.58
C ALA A 241 -0.35 -4.32 -11.95
N MET A 242 -0.84 -3.34 -11.18
CA MET A 242 -0.48 -1.92 -11.32
C MET A 242 0.97 -1.67 -10.88
N VAL A 243 1.37 -2.18 -9.72
CA VAL A 243 2.75 -2.06 -9.20
C VAL A 243 3.77 -2.70 -10.15
N ASP A 244 3.48 -3.91 -10.65
CA ASP A 244 4.30 -4.60 -11.65
C ASP A 244 4.41 -3.81 -12.96
N GLN A 245 3.33 -3.15 -13.40
CA GLN A 245 3.36 -2.32 -14.61
C GLN A 245 4.31 -1.13 -14.47
N VAL A 246 4.29 -0.44 -13.32
CA VAL A 246 5.19 0.68 -13.04
C VAL A 246 6.63 0.20 -12.84
N LEU A 247 6.86 -0.90 -12.10
CA LEU A 247 8.19 -1.52 -11.92
C LEU A 247 8.88 -1.86 -13.25
N ARG A 248 8.12 -2.31 -14.26
CA ARG A 248 8.65 -2.62 -15.59
C ARG A 248 8.98 -1.40 -16.44
N ASN A 249 8.47 -0.22 -16.07
CA ASN A 249 8.68 1.04 -16.78
C ASN A 249 9.77 1.92 -16.13
N LEU A 250 10.19 1.63 -14.89
CA LEU A 250 11.29 2.34 -14.26
C LEU A 250 12.64 2.04 -14.97
N PRO A 251 13.54 3.04 -15.10
CA PRO A 251 14.82 2.88 -15.80
C PRO A 251 15.80 1.97 -15.02
N GLU A 252 15.62 1.85 -13.70
CA GLU A 252 16.24 0.84 -12.85
C GLU A 252 15.41 -0.45 -12.94
N GLY A 253 15.52 -1.11 -14.09
CA GLY A 253 14.68 -2.24 -14.47
C GLY A 253 14.88 -3.49 -13.61
N HIS A 254 13.82 -4.30 -13.55
CA HIS A 254 13.69 -5.50 -12.72
C HIS A 254 14.88 -6.49 -12.86
N GLY A 255 15.73 -6.54 -11.84
CA GLY A 255 16.79 -7.54 -11.64
C GLY A 255 16.65 -8.21 -10.27
N ASP A 256 17.30 -9.37 -10.11
CA ASP A 256 17.38 -10.04 -8.81
C ASP A 256 18.04 -9.09 -7.79
N ARG A 257 17.37 -8.81 -6.67
CA ARG A 257 17.86 -7.86 -5.67
C ARG A 257 19.16 -8.36 -5.03
N GLU A 258 20.29 -7.76 -5.40
CA GLU A 258 21.52 -7.93 -4.63
C GLU A 258 21.39 -7.20 -3.28
N ALA A 259 22.02 -7.71 -2.22
CA ALA A 259 21.91 -7.16 -0.85
C ALA A 259 22.60 -5.77 -0.65
N GLU A 260 22.88 -5.07 -1.76
CA GLU A 260 23.27 -3.66 -1.78
C GLU A 260 22.08 -2.76 -2.20
N ASP A 261 21.15 -3.26 -3.04
CA ASP A 261 19.97 -2.53 -3.55
C ASP A 261 18.79 -2.55 -2.57
N THR A 262 18.78 -3.50 -1.62
CA THR A 262 17.82 -3.55 -0.50
C THR A 262 18.18 -2.61 0.65
N ARG A 263 19.18 -1.74 0.49
CA ARG A 263 19.58 -0.80 1.53
C ARG A 263 18.73 0.48 1.48
N PRO A 264 18.16 0.92 2.61
CA PRO A 264 17.51 2.22 2.66
C PRO A 264 18.55 3.34 2.51
N ILE A 265 18.12 4.44 1.92
CA ILE A 265 18.84 5.69 1.75
C ILE A 265 18.46 6.69 2.86
N PRO A 266 19.39 7.51 3.37
CA PRO A 266 19.07 8.53 4.36
C PRO A 266 18.17 9.62 3.77
N VAL A 267 17.16 10.05 4.52
CA VAL A 267 16.38 11.24 4.21
C VAL A 267 17.30 12.46 4.28
N VAL A 268 17.57 13.10 3.14
CA VAL A 268 18.44 14.28 3.08
C VAL A 268 17.66 15.50 3.57
N ALA A 269 17.76 15.79 4.87
CA ALA A 269 17.27 17.04 5.43
C ALA A 269 17.84 18.25 4.66
N PRO A 270 17.01 19.25 4.27
CA PRO A 270 17.49 20.43 3.56
C PRO A 270 18.65 21.11 4.31
N PRO A 271 19.74 21.51 3.63
CA PRO A 271 20.91 22.04 4.31
C PRO A 271 20.61 23.36 5.01
N GLU A 272 20.78 23.39 6.33
CA GLU A 272 20.59 24.58 7.15
C GLU A 272 21.48 25.75 6.67
N GLY A 273 20.84 26.77 6.10
CA GLY A 273 21.44 28.09 5.90
C GLY A 273 22.24 28.30 4.62
N GLN A 274 21.61 28.89 3.61
CA GLN A 274 22.28 29.80 2.66
C GLN A 274 21.51 31.12 2.54
N GLU A 275 21.97 32.14 3.27
CA GLU A 275 21.51 33.53 3.07
C GLU A 275 22.02 34.06 1.71
N GLY A 276 21.14 34.07 0.70
CA GLY A 276 21.43 34.56 -0.66
C GLY A 276 20.96 36.00 -0.91
N GLU A 277 21.86 36.89 -1.36
CA GLU A 277 21.63 38.35 -1.33
C GLU A 277 20.91 38.95 -2.58
N ARG A 278 19.69 39.50 -2.35
CA ARG A 278 19.00 40.58 -3.12
C ARG A 278 18.33 40.19 -4.46
N ALA A 279 17.35 40.94 -5.00
CA ALA A 279 16.85 42.29 -4.67
C ALA A 279 15.34 42.48 -4.94
N GLY A 280 14.62 43.30 -4.16
CA GLY A 280 13.24 43.69 -4.49
C GLY A 280 12.36 44.22 -3.33
N ALA A 281 12.80 45.22 -2.56
CA ALA A 281 12.09 45.62 -1.34
C ALA A 281 10.91 46.59 -1.58
N VAL A 282 9.70 46.20 -1.15
CA VAL A 282 8.56 47.09 -0.89
C VAL A 282 8.20 47.01 0.61
N PRO A 283 8.23 48.10 1.39
CA PRO A 283 8.18 48.00 2.85
C PRO A 283 6.78 48.20 3.45
N PHE A 284 6.15 47.12 3.92
CA PHE A 284 5.07 47.19 4.91
C PHE A 284 5.50 46.67 6.29
N ARG A 285 4.82 47.12 7.36
CA ARG A 285 5.36 47.12 8.72
C ARG A 285 4.77 46.05 9.63
N LYS A 286 5.60 45.06 9.95
CA LYS A 286 5.66 44.32 11.24
C LYS A 286 4.35 44.18 12.04
N ARG A 287 3.66 43.04 11.89
CA ARG A 287 3.06 42.30 13.02
C ARG A 287 3.11 40.79 12.77
N VAL A 288 4.04 40.14 13.45
CA VAL A 288 4.25 38.69 13.69
C VAL A 288 4.93 38.72 15.07
N PRO A 289 4.52 37.93 16.11
CA PRO A 289 4.53 36.46 16.05
C PRO A 289 3.45 35.69 16.86
N VAL A 290 3.59 34.36 16.82
CA VAL A 290 3.05 33.31 17.72
C VAL A 290 1.61 32.82 17.46
N LEU A 291 1.49 31.82 16.57
CA LEU A 291 0.41 30.80 16.56
C LEU A 291 0.92 29.40 16.10
N VAL A 292 2.16 29.04 16.44
CA VAL A 292 2.72 27.66 16.21
C VAL A 292 3.33 27.08 17.49
N ALA A 293 3.13 27.75 18.63
CA ALA A 293 3.64 27.34 19.95
C ALA A 293 2.51 27.06 20.97
N ALA A 294 1.27 26.91 20.49
CA ALA A 294 0.08 26.68 21.30
C ALA A 294 -0.33 25.20 21.32
N GLY A 295 -0.71 24.61 20.18
CA GLY A 295 -1.17 23.21 20.12
C GLY A 295 -0.16 22.18 20.65
N VAL A 296 1.14 22.38 20.36
CA VAL A 296 2.23 21.55 20.91
C VAL A 296 2.37 21.71 22.44
N LEU A 297 1.94 22.84 23.01
CA LEU A 297 1.96 23.07 24.46
C LEU A 297 0.76 22.42 25.16
N VAL A 298 -0.43 22.46 24.55
CA VAL A 298 -1.65 21.80 25.06
C VAL A 298 -1.46 20.28 25.16
N LEU A 299 -1.04 19.64 24.06
CA LEU A 299 -0.71 18.21 24.04
C LEU A 299 0.41 17.84 25.05
N ALA A 300 1.40 18.72 25.24
CA ALA A 300 2.47 18.51 26.21
C ALA A 300 2.04 18.70 27.68
N LEU A 301 0.94 19.42 27.95
CA LEU A 301 0.37 19.57 29.29
C LEU A 301 -0.51 18.38 29.66
N PHE A 302 -1.37 17.90 28.76
CA PHE A 302 -2.21 16.71 28.99
C PHE A 302 -1.42 15.45 29.31
N ALA A 303 -0.32 15.21 28.57
CA ALA A 303 0.58 14.08 28.79
C ALA A 303 1.24 14.06 30.20
N GLY A 304 1.17 15.16 30.96
CA GLY A 304 1.72 15.26 32.31
C GLY A 304 0.74 14.95 33.46
N GLY A 305 -0.58 15.08 33.24
CA GLY A 305 -1.58 15.01 34.33
C GLY A 305 -2.08 13.60 34.66
N TRP A 306 -2.25 12.75 33.65
CA TRP A 306 -3.16 11.59 33.61
C TRP A 306 -2.84 10.38 34.52
N VAL A 307 -1.86 10.46 35.44
CA VAL A 307 -1.28 9.26 36.09
C VAL A 307 -1.73 9.05 37.56
N LEU A 308 -2.31 10.04 38.26
CA LEU A 308 -2.39 9.99 39.74
C LEU A 308 -3.69 10.44 40.46
N VAL A 309 -4.80 10.75 39.78
CA VAL A 309 -6.09 11.06 40.45
C VAL A 309 -7.22 10.14 39.98
N GLY A 310 -7.82 9.42 40.93
CA GLY A 310 -8.98 8.54 40.68
C GLY A 310 -10.30 9.28 40.87
N GLY A 311 -10.64 10.16 39.93
CA GLY A 311 -11.99 10.68 39.77
C GLY A 311 -12.92 9.68 39.07
N SER A 312 -14.21 10.00 38.99
CA SER A 312 -15.12 9.45 37.98
C SER A 312 -15.26 10.49 36.87
N GLY A 313 -14.91 10.15 35.65
CA GLY A 313 -15.11 11.04 34.50
C GLY A 313 -16.58 11.27 34.19
N THR A 314 -16.83 12.25 33.34
CA THR A 314 -18.14 12.48 32.70
C THR A 314 -17.93 12.50 31.19
N GLU A 315 -18.84 11.88 30.45
CA GLU A 315 -18.82 11.91 28.97
C GLU A 315 -19.06 13.35 28.50
N LEU A 316 -18.19 13.86 27.63
CA LEU A 316 -18.31 15.19 27.03
C LEU A 316 -19.59 15.24 26.15
N PRO A 317 -20.48 16.24 26.33
CA PRO A 317 -21.68 16.37 25.50
C PRO A 317 -21.34 16.67 24.04
N ASP A 318 -22.26 16.36 23.13
CA ASP A 318 -22.21 16.84 21.75
C ASP A 318 -22.70 18.29 21.70
N LEU A 319 -21.81 19.17 21.25
CA LEU A 319 -22.00 20.62 21.20
C LEU A 319 -22.02 21.16 19.76
N ALA A 320 -22.02 20.27 18.75
CA ALA A 320 -22.03 20.67 17.35
C ALA A 320 -23.29 21.48 17.00
N GLY A 321 -23.10 22.65 16.38
CA GLY A 321 -24.15 23.60 16.02
C GLY A 321 -24.67 24.48 17.17
N SER A 322 -24.15 24.35 18.39
CA SER A 322 -24.47 25.25 19.50
C SER A 322 -23.79 26.62 19.35
N ASP A 323 -24.36 27.66 19.97
CA ASP A 323 -23.69 28.96 20.13
C ASP A 323 -22.54 28.82 21.17
N PRO A 324 -21.35 29.39 20.96
CA PRO A 324 -20.24 29.32 21.91
C PRO A 324 -20.56 29.75 23.34
N ASP A 325 -21.39 30.79 23.55
CA ASP A 325 -21.83 31.22 24.89
C ASP A 325 -22.75 30.16 25.55
N GLU A 326 -23.46 29.35 24.76
CA GLU A 326 -24.32 28.25 25.24
C GLU A 326 -23.51 26.96 25.48
N ALA A 327 -22.53 26.67 24.61
CA ALA A 327 -21.59 25.57 24.76
C ALA A 327 -20.69 25.73 26.01
N GLU A 328 -20.13 26.93 26.26
CA GLU A 328 -19.43 27.24 27.51
C GLU A 328 -20.33 27.01 28.74
N ALA A 329 -21.61 27.38 28.65
CA ALA A 329 -22.57 27.23 29.74
C ALA A 329 -22.97 25.76 30.01
N GLU A 330 -22.99 24.91 28.99
CA GLU A 330 -23.22 23.47 29.12
C GLU A 330 -22.01 22.73 29.68
N LEU A 331 -20.79 23.06 29.22
CA LEU A 331 -19.54 22.55 29.82
C LEU A 331 -19.41 22.95 31.30
N ALA A 332 -19.74 24.21 31.63
CA ALA A 332 -19.77 24.68 33.03
C ALA A 332 -20.84 23.98 33.89
N ALA A 333 -21.87 23.36 33.29
CA ALA A 333 -22.89 22.60 34.00
C ALA A 333 -22.44 21.19 34.42
N LEU A 334 -21.27 20.73 33.96
CA LEU A 334 -20.68 19.44 34.35
C LEU A 334 -20.06 19.46 35.76
N ASP A 335 -19.87 20.64 36.38
CA ASP A 335 -19.28 20.82 37.72
C ASP A 335 -17.83 20.26 37.85
N LEU A 336 -17.09 20.28 36.72
CA LEU A 336 -15.70 19.77 36.57
C LEU A 336 -14.61 20.86 36.50
N ASP A 337 -14.93 22.14 36.68
CA ASP A 337 -13.96 23.27 36.62
C ASP A 337 -13.03 23.23 35.37
N LEU A 338 -13.58 22.87 34.20
CA LEU A 338 -12.85 22.71 32.93
C LEU A 338 -12.25 24.02 32.41
N GLU A 339 -11.08 23.96 31.77
CA GLU A 339 -10.47 25.11 31.06
C GLU A 339 -10.98 25.14 29.60
N VAL A 340 -11.94 26.03 29.29
CA VAL A 340 -12.50 26.12 27.93
C VAL A 340 -11.68 27.06 27.05
N GLY A 341 -11.31 26.56 25.87
CA GLY A 341 -10.63 27.30 24.79
C GLY A 341 -11.54 27.54 23.59
N LEU A 342 -11.17 28.52 22.75
CA LEU A 342 -11.86 28.86 21.49
C LEU A 342 -10.83 29.05 20.37
N ASP A 343 -11.07 28.44 19.23
CA ASP A 343 -10.35 28.68 17.97
C ASP A 343 -11.30 28.67 16.75
N GLU A 344 -10.76 28.94 15.56
CA GLU A 344 -11.51 29.19 14.32
C GLU A 344 -11.27 28.03 13.34
N ALA A 345 -12.35 27.44 12.80
CA ALA A 345 -12.33 26.30 11.88
C ALA A 345 -13.36 26.48 10.74
N TYR A 346 -13.17 25.82 9.59
CA TYR A 346 -14.15 25.83 8.50
C TYR A 346 -15.11 24.64 8.63
N SER A 347 -16.37 24.81 8.23
CA SER A 347 -17.39 23.75 8.24
C SER A 347 -18.50 24.05 7.23
N ASN A 348 -18.90 23.05 6.46
CA ASN A 348 -20.00 23.15 5.49
C ASN A 348 -21.37 22.81 6.10
N ASP A 349 -21.39 22.09 7.23
CA ASP A 349 -22.62 21.73 7.95
C ASP A 349 -23.09 22.80 8.95
N ILE A 350 -22.17 23.61 9.50
CA ILE A 350 -22.45 24.54 10.61
C ILE A 350 -22.30 25.99 10.16
N ASP A 351 -23.39 26.77 10.29
CA ASP A 351 -23.44 28.22 10.03
C ASP A 351 -22.30 28.99 10.76
N PRO A 352 -21.71 30.04 10.14
CA PRO A 352 -20.67 30.84 10.77
C PRO A 352 -21.04 31.38 12.16
N GLY A 353 -20.17 31.13 13.13
CA GLY A 353 -20.34 31.47 14.55
C GLY A 353 -20.92 30.36 15.42
N GLY A 354 -21.40 29.24 14.87
CA GLY A 354 -21.73 28.04 15.64
C GLY A 354 -20.49 27.17 15.92
N VAL A 355 -20.55 26.30 16.92
CA VAL A 355 -19.48 25.33 17.21
C VAL A 355 -19.46 24.22 16.14
N ALA A 356 -18.38 24.12 15.38
CA ALA A 356 -18.14 23.07 14.37
C ALA A 356 -17.76 21.72 15.00
N GLY A 357 -17.14 21.73 16.17
CA GLY A 357 -16.73 20.52 16.90
C GLY A 357 -15.91 20.86 18.15
N THR A 358 -15.39 19.84 18.82
CA THR A 358 -14.59 20.01 20.06
C THR A 358 -13.34 19.14 20.07
N THR A 359 -12.30 19.60 20.77
CA THR A 359 -11.14 18.80 21.16
C THR A 359 -10.97 18.82 22.68
N PRO A 360 -11.10 17.69 23.41
CA PRO A 360 -11.47 16.35 22.93
C PRO A 360 -12.85 16.29 22.27
N GLY A 361 -13.09 15.25 21.46
CA GLY A 361 -14.36 15.05 20.77
C GLY A 361 -15.51 14.60 21.70
N PRO A 362 -16.77 14.72 21.26
CA PRO A 362 -17.94 14.33 22.05
C PRO A 362 -17.91 12.85 22.42
N GLY A 363 -18.45 12.52 23.59
CA GLY A 363 -18.40 11.17 24.18
C GLY A 363 -17.08 10.82 24.89
N THR A 364 -16.03 11.65 24.80
CA THR A 364 -14.78 11.43 25.56
C THR A 364 -15.02 11.58 27.07
N GLU A 365 -14.50 10.68 27.91
CA GLU A 365 -14.50 10.88 29.37
C GLU A 365 -13.53 12.02 29.76
N VAL A 366 -14.06 13.14 30.25
CA VAL A 366 -13.29 14.27 30.82
C VAL A 366 -13.37 14.28 32.36
N VAL A 367 -12.34 14.83 33.00
CA VAL A 367 -12.18 14.92 34.47
C VAL A 367 -11.99 16.35 34.98
N GLU A 368 -11.89 16.51 36.31
CA GLU A 368 -11.77 17.82 36.98
C GLU A 368 -10.51 18.57 36.54
N GLY A 369 -10.69 19.73 35.87
CA GLY A 369 -9.60 20.59 35.37
C GLY A 369 -9.01 20.22 34.01
N ASP A 370 -9.68 19.41 33.20
CA ASP A 370 -9.30 19.16 31.80
C ASP A 370 -9.54 20.39 30.89
N GLU A 371 -8.74 20.55 29.82
CA GLU A 371 -8.94 21.57 28.78
C GLU A 371 -9.88 21.05 27.68
N VAL A 372 -10.83 21.88 27.24
CA VAL A 372 -11.73 21.58 26.11
C VAL A 372 -11.74 22.77 25.16
N VAL A 373 -11.28 22.56 23.93
CA VAL A 373 -11.31 23.56 22.86
C VAL A 373 -12.61 23.42 22.08
N LEU A 374 -13.34 24.53 21.94
CA LEU A 374 -14.50 24.66 21.05
C LEU A 374 -14.04 25.25 19.71
N HIS A 375 -14.16 24.46 18.64
CA HIS A 375 -13.85 24.90 17.29
C HIS A 375 -15.04 25.68 16.73
N VAL A 376 -14.90 26.98 16.49
CA VAL A 376 -15.98 27.85 15.99
C VAL A 376 -15.95 27.87 14.46
N SER A 377 -17.10 27.64 13.83
CA SER A 377 -17.26 27.68 12.38
C SER A 377 -17.08 29.09 11.82
N GLU A 378 -16.21 29.25 10.84
CA GLU A 378 -16.17 30.38 9.90
C GLU A 378 -17.07 30.13 8.67
N GLY A 379 -17.70 28.95 8.59
CA GLY A 379 -18.50 28.47 7.45
C GLY A 379 -17.67 27.74 6.38
N PRO A 380 -18.24 27.60 5.17
CA PRO A 380 -17.57 26.98 4.03
C PRO A 380 -16.29 27.70 3.58
N GLN A 381 -15.27 26.93 3.19
CA GLN A 381 -14.04 27.49 2.62
C GLN A 381 -14.21 27.69 1.11
N HIS A 382 -14.53 28.91 0.69
CA HIS A 382 -14.58 29.29 -0.73
C HIS A 382 -13.15 29.48 -1.32
N VAL A 383 -12.97 29.17 -2.60
CA VAL A 383 -11.76 29.48 -3.41
C VAL A 383 -12.15 29.94 -4.83
N ASP A 384 -11.30 30.76 -5.47
CA ASP A 384 -11.51 31.22 -6.86
C ASP A 384 -11.29 30.07 -7.86
N VAL A 385 -12.25 29.81 -8.76
CA VAL A 385 -12.08 28.84 -9.85
C VAL A 385 -11.06 29.37 -10.89
N PRO A 386 -9.96 28.65 -11.19
CA PRO A 386 -8.95 29.07 -12.16
C PRO A 386 -9.46 29.04 -13.61
N ASP A 387 -8.90 29.91 -14.46
CA ASP A 387 -9.19 29.92 -15.90
C ASP A 387 -8.42 28.79 -16.62
N VAL A 388 -9.15 27.72 -16.92
CA VAL A 388 -8.66 26.48 -17.55
C VAL A 388 -9.25 26.22 -18.94
N VAL A 389 -10.11 27.11 -19.44
CA VAL A 389 -10.84 26.92 -20.70
C VAL A 389 -9.89 27.05 -21.90
N GLY A 390 -9.95 26.09 -22.81
CA GLY A 390 -8.98 25.94 -23.91
C GLY A 390 -7.64 25.30 -23.50
N GLY A 391 -7.48 24.87 -22.24
CA GLY A 391 -6.42 23.96 -21.81
C GLY A 391 -6.79 22.49 -22.04
N SER A 392 -5.88 21.56 -21.71
CA SER A 392 -6.19 20.12 -21.73
C SER A 392 -6.94 19.68 -20.48
N GLU A 393 -7.66 18.55 -20.55
CA GLU A 393 -8.34 17.90 -19.41
C GLU A 393 -7.40 17.72 -18.20
N ASP A 394 -6.13 17.40 -18.42
CA ASP A 394 -5.14 17.14 -17.36
C ASP A 394 -4.45 18.41 -16.83
N ASP A 395 -4.20 19.42 -17.68
CA ASP A 395 -3.77 20.75 -17.22
C ASP A 395 -4.86 21.37 -16.33
N ALA A 396 -6.12 21.23 -16.74
CA ALA A 396 -7.29 21.75 -16.02
C ALA A 396 -7.49 21.06 -14.67
N ARG A 397 -7.44 19.73 -14.63
CA ARG A 397 -7.43 18.97 -13.35
C ARG A 397 -6.32 19.45 -12.41
N THR A 398 -5.13 19.67 -12.95
CA THR A 398 -3.96 20.11 -12.18
C THR A 398 -4.19 21.49 -11.59
N ALA A 399 -4.62 22.46 -12.41
CA ALA A 399 -4.89 23.83 -11.96
C ALA A 399 -6.03 23.91 -10.94
N LEU A 400 -7.10 23.13 -11.11
CA LEU A 400 -8.21 23.04 -10.14
C LEU A 400 -7.73 22.46 -8.79
N GLN A 401 -6.94 21.38 -8.81
CA GLN A 401 -6.36 20.79 -7.60
C GLN A 401 -5.35 21.75 -6.92
N GLU A 402 -4.56 22.52 -7.68
CA GLU A 402 -3.67 23.56 -7.15
C GLU A 402 -4.43 24.74 -6.53
N ALA A 403 -5.58 25.12 -7.08
CA ALA A 403 -6.51 26.09 -6.47
C ALA A 403 -7.19 25.54 -5.19
N GLY A 404 -7.16 24.21 -5.02
CA GLY A 404 -7.63 23.50 -3.84
C GLY A 404 -8.96 22.77 -4.01
N LEU A 405 -9.59 22.88 -5.19
CA LEU A 405 -10.87 22.26 -5.56
C LEU A 405 -10.63 20.76 -5.81
N GLY A 406 -11.17 19.93 -4.91
CA GLY A 406 -10.83 18.50 -4.84
C GLY A 406 -11.65 17.61 -5.76
N GLU A 407 -12.96 17.85 -5.84
CA GLU A 407 -13.89 17.05 -6.62
C GLU A 407 -14.09 17.67 -8.02
N ILE A 408 -13.88 16.88 -9.08
CA ILE A 408 -13.86 17.34 -10.46
C ILE A 408 -14.65 16.36 -11.34
N ASP A 409 -15.88 16.73 -11.68
CA ASP A 409 -16.77 15.96 -12.55
C ASP A 409 -16.43 16.27 -14.02
N VAL A 410 -16.05 15.26 -14.82
CA VAL A 410 -15.77 15.47 -16.24
C VAL A 410 -16.96 15.04 -17.10
N VAL A 411 -17.57 16.03 -17.75
CA VAL A 411 -18.60 15.86 -18.78
C VAL A 411 -17.96 15.97 -20.15
N ARG A 412 -18.41 15.17 -21.12
CA ARG A 412 -17.91 15.22 -22.49
C ARG A 412 -19.02 15.58 -23.48
N GLU A 413 -18.65 16.38 -24.47
CA GLU A 413 -19.55 16.89 -25.51
C GLU A 413 -18.87 16.80 -26.88
N ASP A 414 -19.63 16.38 -27.91
CA ASP A 414 -19.17 16.29 -29.29
C ASP A 414 -18.82 17.70 -29.81
N SER A 415 -17.60 17.92 -30.29
CA SER A 415 -17.16 19.25 -30.73
C SER A 415 -16.07 19.18 -31.80
N GLY A 416 -16.34 19.76 -32.98
CA GLY A 416 -15.35 19.93 -34.05
C GLY A 416 -14.44 21.14 -33.87
N ASP A 417 -14.92 22.19 -33.19
CA ASP A 417 -14.21 23.48 -33.02
C ASP A 417 -12.95 23.38 -32.12
N HIS A 418 -12.74 22.25 -31.43
CA HIS A 418 -11.69 22.07 -30.41
C HIS A 418 -11.08 20.67 -30.41
N ASP A 419 -9.75 20.57 -30.29
CA ASP A 419 -9.00 19.32 -30.21
C ASP A 419 -9.59 18.36 -29.13
N PRO A 420 -9.68 17.04 -29.38
CA PRO A 420 -10.18 16.09 -28.38
C PRO A 420 -9.37 16.16 -27.08
N GLY A 421 -10.05 16.19 -25.93
CA GLY A 421 -9.43 16.41 -24.63
C GLY A 421 -9.21 17.89 -24.25
N THR A 422 -9.66 18.85 -25.07
CA THR A 422 -9.67 20.29 -24.72
C THR A 422 -10.87 20.65 -23.84
N VAL A 423 -10.65 21.44 -22.79
CA VAL A 423 -11.73 21.99 -21.96
C VAL A 423 -12.51 23.08 -22.70
N LEU A 424 -13.83 22.88 -22.79
CA LEU A 424 -14.81 23.79 -23.40
C LEU A 424 -15.39 24.78 -22.38
N ALA A 425 -15.64 24.34 -21.14
CA ALA A 425 -16.24 25.15 -20.08
C ALA A 425 -15.98 24.56 -18.68
N THR A 426 -16.19 25.37 -17.64
CA THR A 426 -16.33 24.92 -16.25
C THR A 426 -17.63 25.45 -15.64
N GLU A 427 -18.21 24.71 -14.69
CA GLU A 427 -19.28 25.16 -13.80
C GLU A 427 -18.85 24.82 -12.36
N PRO A 428 -18.63 25.82 -11.48
CA PRO A 428 -18.74 27.27 -11.72
C PRO A 428 -17.75 27.81 -12.78
N GLU A 429 -18.09 28.93 -13.42
CA GLU A 429 -17.22 29.56 -14.43
C GLU A 429 -15.90 30.07 -13.81
N ALA A 430 -14.85 30.14 -14.63
CA ALA A 430 -13.56 30.72 -14.26
C ALA A 430 -13.69 32.13 -13.63
N GLY A 431 -13.13 32.30 -12.44
CA GLY A 431 -13.19 33.53 -11.65
C GLY A 431 -14.48 33.73 -10.84
N GLN A 432 -15.31 32.69 -10.69
CA GLN A 432 -16.32 32.62 -9.64
C GLN A 432 -15.71 32.01 -8.35
N GLU A 433 -16.26 32.37 -7.19
CA GLU A 433 -15.96 31.72 -5.91
C GLU A 433 -16.75 30.38 -5.84
N ALA A 434 -16.07 29.28 -5.55
CA ALA A 434 -16.64 27.95 -5.39
C ALA A 434 -16.26 27.36 -4.02
N ASP A 435 -17.15 26.58 -3.41
CA ASP A 435 -16.85 25.88 -2.17
C ASP A 435 -15.86 24.74 -2.40
N ARG A 436 -14.89 24.60 -1.49
CA ARG A 436 -13.74 23.69 -1.69
C ARG A 436 -14.12 22.21 -1.80
N GLU A 437 -15.24 21.83 -1.18
CA GLU A 437 -15.81 20.49 -1.17
C GLU A 437 -16.91 20.29 -2.23
N ASP A 438 -17.30 21.34 -2.96
CA ASP A 438 -18.25 21.23 -4.07
C ASP A 438 -17.54 20.74 -5.35
N ALA A 439 -18.24 19.91 -6.13
CA ALA A 439 -17.75 19.36 -7.39
C ALA A 439 -17.70 20.41 -8.51
N VAL A 440 -16.51 20.67 -9.06
CA VAL A 440 -16.38 21.51 -10.27
C VAL A 440 -16.62 20.64 -11.49
N THR A 441 -17.68 20.95 -12.24
CA THR A 441 -17.93 20.28 -13.52
C THR A 441 -17.04 20.88 -14.59
N VAL A 442 -16.29 20.05 -15.31
CA VAL A 442 -15.43 20.42 -16.44
C VAL A 442 -15.99 19.77 -17.70
N THR A 443 -16.39 20.58 -18.69
CA THR A 443 -16.87 20.09 -19.99
C THR A 443 -15.71 19.99 -20.96
N VAL A 444 -15.53 18.84 -21.62
CA VAL A 444 -14.38 18.52 -22.47
C VAL A 444 -14.84 18.07 -23.87
N SER A 445 -14.11 18.46 -24.91
CA SER A 445 -14.32 17.99 -26.29
C SER A 445 -14.04 16.49 -26.41
N GLU A 446 -15.01 15.70 -26.87
CA GLU A 446 -14.77 14.33 -27.34
C GLU A 446 -14.39 14.29 -28.83
N GLY A 447 -14.32 15.43 -29.52
CA GLY A 447 -14.05 15.55 -30.96
C GLY A 447 -15.25 15.19 -31.83
N ILE A 448 -14.97 14.71 -33.04
CA ILE A 448 -15.98 14.20 -33.99
C ILE A 448 -15.84 12.68 -34.10
N ILE A 449 -16.85 11.94 -33.65
CA ILE A 449 -16.84 10.46 -33.70
C ILE A 449 -17.19 9.98 -35.11
N VAL A 450 -16.29 9.20 -35.72
CA VAL A 450 -16.45 8.64 -37.07
C VAL A 450 -17.55 7.56 -37.09
N PRO A 451 -18.62 7.73 -37.89
CA PRO A 451 -19.72 6.77 -37.96
C PRO A 451 -19.32 5.48 -38.70
N ASP A 452 -20.15 4.43 -38.54
CA ASP A 452 -20.06 3.22 -39.38
C ASP A 452 -20.74 3.48 -40.73
N LEU A 453 -19.92 3.53 -41.78
CA LEU A 453 -20.34 3.72 -43.17
C LEU A 453 -20.49 2.39 -43.92
N ALA A 454 -20.20 1.24 -43.31
CA ALA A 454 -20.16 -0.05 -44.00
C ALA A 454 -21.52 -0.43 -44.61
N GLY A 455 -21.52 -0.77 -45.91
CA GLY A 455 -22.74 -1.08 -46.66
C GLY A 455 -23.59 0.15 -47.03
N MET A 456 -23.20 1.38 -46.69
CA MET A 456 -23.84 2.57 -47.23
C MET A 456 -23.52 2.74 -48.72
N PRO A 457 -24.44 3.31 -49.53
CA PRO A 457 -24.11 3.82 -50.86
C PRO A 457 -23.06 4.94 -50.78
N GLN A 458 -22.09 4.98 -51.70
CA GLN A 458 -21.01 5.99 -51.73
C GLN A 458 -21.51 7.44 -51.56
N GLY A 459 -22.64 7.80 -52.17
CA GLY A 459 -23.21 9.15 -52.07
C GLY A 459 -23.75 9.47 -50.67
N GLU A 460 -24.43 8.51 -50.04
CA GLU A 460 -25.03 8.65 -48.70
C GLU A 460 -23.94 8.67 -47.62
N ALA A 461 -22.87 7.89 -47.79
CA ALA A 461 -21.66 7.98 -46.97
C ALA A 461 -20.95 9.33 -47.11
N GLY A 462 -20.93 9.91 -48.32
CA GLY A 462 -20.41 11.27 -48.56
C GLY A 462 -21.26 12.34 -47.89
N ASP A 463 -22.58 12.33 -48.11
CA ASP A 463 -23.53 13.25 -47.47
C ASP A 463 -23.44 13.18 -45.92
N THR A 464 -23.16 11.99 -45.36
CA THR A 464 -22.97 11.77 -43.90
C THR A 464 -21.67 12.40 -43.37
N LEU A 465 -20.57 12.31 -44.12
CA LEU A 465 -19.30 12.96 -43.74
C LEU A 465 -19.36 14.48 -43.90
N ASP A 466 -20.00 14.97 -44.97
CA ASP A 466 -20.27 16.40 -45.19
C ASP A 466 -21.14 17.01 -44.08
N GLU A 467 -22.10 16.27 -43.49
CA GLU A 467 -22.91 16.74 -42.33
C GLU A 467 -22.10 16.82 -41.03
N LEU A 468 -21.01 16.05 -40.92
CA LEU A 468 -20.02 16.12 -39.83
C LEU A 468 -18.82 17.05 -40.15
N ASN A 469 -18.84 17.75 -41.28
CA ASN A 469 -17.74 18.57 -41.82
C ASN A 469 -16.39 17.82 -41.96
N LEU A 470 -16.44 16.49 -42.13
CA LEU A 470 -15.30 15.63 -42.38
C LEU A 470 -15.03 15.49 -43.89
N GLY A 471 -13.76 15.52 -44.29
CA GLY A 471 -13.35 15.24 -45.66
C GLY A 471 -13.55 13.77 -46.05
N ALA A 472 -13.90 13.52 -47.32
CA ALA A 472 -14.05 12.17 -47.87
C ALA A 472 -13.06 11.90 -49.02
N GLU A 473 -12.07 11.03 -48.80
CA GLU A 473 -11.26 10.44 -49.88
C GLU A 473 -11.86 9.09 -50.30
N VAL A 474 -12.09 8.88 -51.60
CA VAL A 474 -12.69 7.63 -52.10
C VAL A 474 -11.69 6.79 -52.85
N VAL A 475 -11.49 5.56 -52.39
CA VAL A 475 -10.72 4.51 -53.06
C VAL A 475 -11.62 3.35 -53.47
N HIS A 476 -11.19 2.55 -54.43
CA HIS A 476 -11.96 1.41 -54.95
C HIS A 476 -11.24 0.09 -54.69
N GLY A 477 -11.99 -0.92 -54.23
CA GLY A 477 -11.50 -2.28 -53.98
C GLY A 477 -12.50 -3.34 -54.44
N HIS A 478 -12.03 -4.56 -54.70
CA HIS A 478 -12.89 -5.67 -55.10
C HIS A 478 -13.54 -6.35 -53.90
N HIS A 479 -14.78 -6.84 -54.07
CA HIS A 479 -15.51 -7.58 -53.04
C HIS A 479 -16.59 -8.47 -53.66
N ASP A 480 -16.59 -9.77 -53.33
CA ASP A 480 -17.43 -10.77 -54.02
C ASP A 480 -18.93 -10.65 -53.74
N THR A 481 -19.29 -10.24 -52.52
CA THR A 481 -20.68 -10.23 -52.03
C THR A 481 -21.32 -8.86 -51.86
N VAL A 482 -20.58 -7.76 -52.07
CA VAL A 482 -21.08 -6.39 -51.85
C VAL A 482 -21.23 -5.68 -53.20
N PRO A 483 -22.44 -5.20 -53.56
CA PRO A 483 -22.70 -4.48 -54.81
C PRO A 483 -21.72 -3.35 -55.10
N ALA A 484 -21.35 -3.19 -56.38
CA ALA A 484 -20.47 -2.11 -56.80
C ALA A 484 -21.13 -0.74 -56.55
N GLY A 485 -20.43 0.15 -55.83
CA GLY A 485 -20.94 1.45 -55.38
C GLY A 485 -21.37 1.53 -53.90
N GLU A 486 -21.35 0.41 -53.17
CA GLU A 486 -21.50 0.37 -51.70
C GLU A 486 -20.13 0.33 -51.00
N VAL A 487 -20.06 0.88 -49.78
CA VAL A 487 -18.84 0.93 -48.96
C VAL A 487 -18.51 -0.46 -48.38
N ILE A 488 -17.26 -0.90 -48.54
CA ILE A 488 -16.73 -2.19 -48.04
C ILE A 488 -15.71 -2.03 -46.91
N GLY A 489 -15.30 -0.80 -46.60
CA GLY A 489 -14.40 -0.50 -45.50
C GLY A 489 -14.08 0.99 -45.44
N GLN A 490 -13.55 1.43 -44.31
CA GLN A 490 -13.18 2.82 -44.05
C GLN A 490 -11.90 2.89 -43.20
N THR A 491 -11.19 4.00 -43.30
CA THR A 491 -10.04 4.34 -42.46
C THR A 491 -10.09 5.84 -42.16
N PRO A 492 -10.15 6.28 -40.89
CA PRO A 492 -10.17 5.48 -39.66
C PRO A 492 -11.39 4.56 -39.50
N GLU A 493 -11.30 3.60 -38.56
CA GLU A 493 -12.36 2.64 -38.26
C GLU A 493 -13.55 3.28 -37.51
N PRO A 494 -14.77 2.71 -37.57
CA PRO A 494 -15.93 3.27 -36.89
C PRO A 494 -15.71 3.43 -35.38
N GLY A 495 -16.09 4.58 -34.82
CA GLY A 495 -15.82 4.94 -33.43
C GLY A 495 -14.44 5.57 -33.19
N SER A 496 -13.62 5.78 -34.23
CA SER A 496 -12.45 6.66 -34.14
C SER A 496 -12.88 8.12 -33.91
N VAL A 497 -12.00 8.93 -33.33
CA VAL A 497 -12.21 10.38 -33.16
C VAL A 497 -11.39 11.16 -34.19
N LEU A 498 -11.97 12.21 -34.78
CA LEU A 498 -11.34 13.15 -35.71
C LEU A 498 -11.63 14.61 -35.34
N GLN A 499 -10.95 15.54 -36.03
CA GLN A 499 -11.14 16.98 -35.94
C GLN A 499 -11.99 17.55 -37.08
N ASP A 500 -12.30 18.84 -37.06
CA ASP A 500 -12.89 19.54 -38.22
C ASP A 500 -11.96 19.49 -39.45
N GLU A 501 -12.52 19.37 -40.67
CA GLU A 501 -11.82 19.18 -41.95
C GLU A 501 -10.97 17.88 -42.09
N ASP A 502 -10.86 17.01 -41.06
CA ASP A 502 -10.10 15.74 -41.14
C ASP A 502 -10.70 14.76 -42.16
N THR A 503 -9.85 13.95 -42.81
CA THR A 503 -10.26 13.12 -43.96
C THR A 503 -10.44 11.63 -43.64
N VAL A 504 -11.65 11.12 -43.81
CA VAL A 504 -11.96 9.69 -43.83
C VAL A 504 -11.73 9.12 -45.24
N THR A 505 -10.92 8.06 -45.32
CA THR A 505 -10.76 7.25 -46.55
C THR A 505 -11.83 6.18 -46.62
N VAL A 506 -12.71 6.27 -47.61
CA VAL A 506 -13.84 5.35 -47.84
C VAL A 506 -13.50 4.40 -48.99
N THR A 507 -13.49 3.09 -48.72
CA THR A 507 -13.27 2.04 -49.73
C THR A 507 -14.60 1.57 -50.29
N VAL A 508 -14.82 1.78 -51.58
CA VAL A 508 -16.08 1.45 -52.29
C VAL A 508 -15.89 0.23 -53.18
N SER A 509 -16.84 -0.71 -53.13
CA SER A 509 -16.83 -1.93 -53.94
C SER A 509 -16.80 -1.61 -55.45
N ALA A 510 -15.90 -2.28 -56.16
CA ALA A 510 -15.88 -2.40 -57.62
C ALA A 510 -16.64 -3.66 -58.11
N GLY A 511 -17.14 -4.50 -57.20
CA GLY A 511 -17.61 -5.86 -57.46
C GLY A 511 -16.50 -6.92 -57.33
N PRO A 512 -16.77 -8.20 -57.64
CA PRO A 512 -15.78 -9.28 -57.57
C PRO A 512 -14.55 -9.01 -58.44
N GLU A 513 -13.44 -9.68 -58.12
CA GLU A 513 -12.20 -9.62 -58.90
C GLU A 513 -12.27 -10.56 -60.12
N GLU A 514 -11.76 -10.13 -61.29
CA GLU A 514 -11.68 -10.98 -62.48
C GLU A 514 -10.37 -11.78 -62.48
N GLU A 515 -10.39 -13.04 -62.03
CA GLU A 515 -9.21 -13.93 -62.01
C GLU A 515 -8.55 -14.08 -63.40
N GLU A 516 -7.29 -13.65 -63.54
CA GLU A 516 -6.40 -14.18 -64.59
C GLU A 516 -5.88 -15.56 -64.17
N PRO A 517 -5.85 -16.57 -65.07
CA PRO A 517 -5.60 -17.96 -64.68
C PRO A 517 -4.10 -18.25 -64.39
N GLU A 518 -3.82 -18.76 -63.19
CA GLU A 518 -2.46 -19.12 -62.76
C GLU A 518 -1.86 -20.35 -63.49
N GLY A 519 -0.52 -20.43 -63.45
CA GLY A 519 0.27 -21.55 -63.96
C GLY A 519 0.52 -22.64 -62.91
N PRO A 520 0.95 -23.86 -63.32
CA PRO A 520 1.02 -25.02 -62.44
C PRO A 520 2.19 -25.01 -61.44
N GLU A 521 1.93 -25.62 -60.29
CA GLU A 521 2.85 -25.89 -59.18
C GLU A 521 3.89 -26.99 -59.53
N ASP A 522 5.00 -27.05 -58.78
CA ASP A 522 6.05 -28.10 -58.86
C ASP A 522 6.39 -28.63 -57.44
N ASP A 523 6.25 -29.95 -57.23
CA ASP A 523 6.45 -30.64 -55.93
C ASP A 523 7.94 -30.86 -55.53
N ALA A 524 8.25 -30.79 -54.23
CA ALA A 524 9.46 -31.39 -53.64
C ALA A 524 9.27 -31.74 -52.14
N ALA A 525 9.88 -32.83 -51.64
CA ALA A 525 9.56 -33.40 -50.32
C ALA A 525 10.70 -34.15 -49.58
N SER A 526 10.50 -34.34 -48.26
CA SER A 526 11.03 -35.39 -47.35
C SER A 526 12.44 -35.30 -46.70
N GLY A 527 12.52 -35.76 -45.44
CA GLY A 527 13.71 -35.97 -44.57
C GLY A 527 13.36 -35.77 -43.08
N ASP A 528 13.37 -36.72 -42.11
CA ASP A 528 14.05 -38.03 -41.91
C ASP A 528 15.52 -37.87 -41.42
N ASP A 529 15.97 -38.12 -40.18
CA ASP A 529 15.40 -38.58 -38.87
C ASP A 529 16.21 -37.85 -37.72
N GLY A 530 16.34 -38.13 -36.40
CA GLY A 530 15.94 -39.19 -35.43
C GLY A 530 16.91 -39.26 -34.21
N GLY A 531 16.46 -39.46 -32.94
CA GLY A 531 17.37 -39.75 -31.78
C GLY A 531 16.89 -39.44 -30.34
N GLN A 532 17.38 -40.20 -29.35
CA GLN A 532 17.12 -40.08 -27.87
C GLN A 532 18.40 -40.38 -27.04
N ASP A 533 18.23 -40.69 -25.73
CA ASP A 533 19.18 -41.30 -24.75
C ASP A 533 20.15 -40.33 -24.02
N GLU A 534 20.59 -40.55 -22.76
CA GLU A 534 19.95 -41.06 -21.52
C GLU A 534 20.91 -40.73 -20.31
N ASP A 535 20.53 -41.08 -19.07
CA ASP A 535 21.17 -40.63 -17.81
C ASP A 535 22.61 -41.12 -17.51
N GLY A 536 23.26 -40.52 -16.50
CA GLY A 536 24.52 -41.02 -15.94
C GLY A 536 24.91 -40.44 -14.57
N GLN A 537 24.78 -41.24 -13.50
CA GLN A 537 25.27 -40.95 -12.15
C GLN A 537 26.25 -42.04 -11.68
N ASP A 538 27.30 -41.66 -10.93
CA ASP A 538 28.13 -42.58 -10.14
C ASP A 538 28.76 -41.88 -8.92
N ASP A 539 29.09 -42.66 -7.89
CA ASP A 539 29.59 -42.21 -6.58
C ASP A 539 31.09 -42.52 -6.39
N GLY A 540 31.78 -41.85 -5.45
CA GLY A 540 33.17 -42.23 -5.12
C GLY A 540 33.87 -41.43 -4.02
N GLY A 541 33.80 -41.90 -2.77
CA GLY A 541 34.52 -41.31 -1.63
C GLY A 541 35.91 -41.93 -1.36
N GLY A 542 36.79 -41.14 -0.73
CA GLY A 542 38.12 -41.55 -0.24
C GLY A 542 38.52 -40.75 1.01
N SER A 543 39.41 -41.28 1.86
CA SER A 543 39.72 -40.71 3.19
C SER A 543 41.20 -40.36 3.36
N GLU A 544 41.50 -39.10 3.70
CA GLU A 544 42.86 -38.57 3.88
C GLU A 544 42.97 -37.60 5.09
N CYS A 545 42.80 -38.07 6.33
CA CYS A 545 43.03 -37.25 7.54
C CYS A 545 43.58 -38.06 8.74
N GLY A 546 44.83 -38.51 8.65
CA GLY A 546 45.71 -38.83 9.81
C GLY A 546 45.30 -39.94 10.80
N GLY A 547 44.15 -40.58 10.64
CA GLY A 547 43.58 -41.51 11.64
C GLY A 547 42.66 -40.83 12.67
N VAL A 548 42.32 -39.55 12.47
CA VAL A 548 41.22 -38.87 13.19
C VAL A 548 39.90 -39.27 12.54
N ALA A 549 38.84 -39.52 13.31
CA ALA A 549 37.54 -39.86 12.75
C ALA A 549 36.96 -38.69 11.93
N ALA A 550 36.21 -39.00 10.87
CA ALA A 550 35.39 -37.98 10.22
C ALA A 550 34.29 -37.54 11.20
N TRP A 551 33.92 -36.26 11.16
CA TRP A 551 32.70 -35.81 11.83
C TRP A 551 31.47 -36.52 11.23
N GLY A 552 30.55 -36.98 12.08
CA GLY A 552 29.37 -37.76 11.70
C GLY A 552 28.08 -37.13 12.22
N PRO A 553 27.05 -36.95 11.38
CA PRO A 553 25.85 -36.17 11.73
C PRO A 553 24.95 -36.80 12.80
N GLU A 554 25.12 -38.09 13.11
CA GLU A 554 24.33 -38.78 14.17
C GLU A 554 25.11 -39.00 15.47
N ALA A 555 26.41 -38.65 15.50
CA ALA A 555 27.30 -38.94 16.61
C ALA A 555 27.18 -37.94 17.77
N THR A 556 27.52 -38.43 18.97
CA THR A 556 27.76 -37.62 20.17
C THR A 556 29.25 -37.66 20.50
N TYR A 557 29.82 -36.50 20.76
CA TYR A 557 31.21 -36.24 21.09
C TYR A 557 31.31 -35.68 22.51
N SER A 558 32.31 -36.11 23.25
CA SER A 558 32.65 -35.59 24.58
C SER A 558 33.74 -34.52 24.49
N SER A 559 33.84 -33.67 25.53
CA SER A 559 34.91 -32.68 25.63
C SER A 559 36.30 -33.34 25.49
N GLY A 560 37.10 -32.87 24.53
CA GLY A 560 38.39 -33.44 24.13
C GLY A 560 38.36 -34.45 22.97
N ASP A 561 37.18 -34.85 22.47
CA ASP A 561 37.10 -35.68 21.26
C ASP A 561 37.48 -34.86 20.01
N ARG A 562 38.18 -35.52 19.08
CA ARG A 562 38.67 -34.89 17.84
C ARG A 562 38.04 -35.48 16.59
N VAL A 563 37.64 -34.60 15.67
CA VAL A 563 37.08 -34.94 14.36
C VAL A 563 37.80 -34.20 13.25
N HIS A 564 37.78 -34.73 12.03
CA HIS A 564 38.09 -33.97 10.82
C HIS A 564 36.83 -33.62 10.04
N PHE A 565 36.78 -32.40 9.50
CA PHE A 565 35.69 -31.90 8.66
C PHE A 565 36.27 -30.91 7.64
N GLN A 566 35.93 -31.07 6.35
CA GLN A 566 36.36 -30.22 5.22
C GLN A 566 37.88 -29.93 5.10
N GLY A 567 38.74 -30.75 5.72
CA GLY A 567 40.20 -30.59 5.69
C GLY A 567 40.81 -29.97 6.94
N SER A 568 40.01 -29.55 7.92
CA SER A 568 40.49 -29.13 9.25
C SER A 568 40.10 -30.10 10.36
N ILE A 569 40.86 -30.07 11.45
CA ILE A 569 40.74 -30.92 12.63
C ILE A 569 40.25 -30.08 13.81
N TYR A 570 39.14 -30.50 14.40
CA TYR A 570 38.44 -29.77 15.46
C TYR A 570 38.40 -30.62 16.75
N GLU A 571 38.53 -29.96 17.91
CA GLU A 571 38.40 -30.55 19.24
C GLU A 571 37.14 -30.03 19.93
N ALA A 572 36.31 -30.95 20.44
CA ALA A 572 35.06 -30.64 21.12
C ALA A 572 35.31 -29.98 22.48
N GLN A 573 34.72 -28.81 22.73
CA GLN A 573 34.87 -28.14 24.03
C GLN A 573 33.85 -28.63 25.08
N GLY A 574 32.71 -29.18 24.66
CA GLY A 574 31.64 -29.70 25.53
C GLY A 574 31.12 -31.08 25.12
N GLU A 575 29.94 -31.45 25.62
CA GLU A 575 29.18 -32.59 25.07
C GLU A 575 28.39 -32.08 23.84
N ILE A 576 28.71 -32.59 22.66
CA ILE A 576 28.22 -32.09 21.36
C ILE A 576 27.56 -33.24 20.61
N ARG A 577 26.34 -33.07 20.14
CA ARG A 577 25.66 -34.03 19.26
C ARG A 577 25.27 -33.35 17.97
N ALA A 578 25.58 -33.97 16.83
CA ALA A 578 25.12 -33.55 15.50
C ALA A 578 25.45 -32.11 15.03
N ILE A 579 26.26 -31.31 15.74
CA ILE A 579 26.68 -29.97 15.28
C ILE A 579 27.95 -30.06 14.42
N PRO A 580 27.93 -29.68 13.12
CA PRO A 580 29.12 -29.66 12.27
C PRO A 580 30.04 -28.47 12.61
N PRO A 581 31.38 -28.62 12.52
CA PRO A 581 32.33 -27.55 12.87
C PRO A 581 32.19 -26.23 12.08
N ILE A 582 31.56 -26.24 10.90
CA ILE A 582 31.37 -25.03 10.06
C ILE A 582 30.43 -23.97 10.68
N VAL A 583 29.74 -24.31 11.78
CA VAL A 583 28.82 -23.41 12.51
C VAL A 583 29.52 -22.74 13.70
N ALA A 584 30.82 -23.01 13.93
CA ALA A 584 31.47 -22.75 15.22
C ALA A 584 31.77 -21.27 15.54
N ASP A 585 31.92 -20.38 14.56
CA ASP A 585 32.28 -18.96 14.76
C ASP A 585 31.27 -18.14 15.60
N GLN A 586 30.07 -18.68 15.87
CA GLN A 586 29.04 -18.02 16.68
C GLN A 586 28.77 -18.70 18.03
N TRP A 587 29.36 -19.87 18.33
CA TRP A 587 28.88 -20.74 19.44
C TRP A 587 29.98 -21.39 20.31
N ASP A 588 31.28 -21.17 20.05
CA ASP A 588 32.42 -21.65 20.87
C ASP A 588 32.47 -23.18 21.16
N VAL A 589 31.70 -24.00 20.46
CA VAL A 589 31.59 -25.46 20.72
C VAL A 589 32.77 -26.29 20.19
N TRP A 590 33.41 -25.86 19.10
CA TRP A 590 34.51 -26.56 18.44
C TRP A 590 35.73 -25.64 18.33
N GLU A 591 36.91 -26.10 18.78
CA GLU A 591 38.19 -25.39 18.59
C GLU A 591 38.95 -26.01 17.42
N GLU A 592 39.41 -25.20 16.46
CA GLU A 592 40.28 -25.70 15.38
C GLU A 592 41.70 -25.91 15.91
N VAL A 593 42.15 -27.18 15.95
CA VAL A 593 43.45 -27.59 16.51
C VAL A 593 44.51 -27.90 15.45
N GLY A 594 44.19 -27.71 14.16
CA GLY A 594 45.10 -27.80 13.02
C GLY A 594 44.42 -28.30 11.74
N SER A 595 45.12 -28.28 10.60
CA SER A 595 44.62 -28.82 9.34
C SER A 595 45.11 -30.25 9.06
N CYS A 596 44.46 -30.90 8.09
CA CYS A 596 45.06 -31.96 7.27
C CYS A 596 45.94 -31.35 6.15
#